data_AF-A0A1I8CC16-F1
#
_entry.id   AF-A0A1I8CC16-F1
#
_cell.length_a   1.000
_cell.length_b   1.000
_cell.length_c   1.000
_cell.angle_alpha   90.00
_cell.angle_beta   90.00
_cell.angle_gamma   90.00
#
_symmetry.space_group_name_H-M   'P 1'
#
loop_
_entity.id
_entity.type
_entity.pdbx_description
1 polymer ?
#
loop_
_entity_poly.entity_id
_entity_poly.type
_entity_poly.pdbx_seq_one_letter_code
_entity_poly.pdbx_strand_id
1 'polypeptide(L)'
;MQINFDLKQYQELFTKDVICTTIITLCLIAAEIAATFFIQESSFYIMIVYPGFFWQTVVIILIFIVMIYNIYLVSHDLAQRELEWRTQNKIKKLQAHGISVLMIIVAACIETVYTATYSGYYFTYYAFFGRFIVMAVFLWTCFITQIAQIVFMGISFKINVGETVQNESA
;
A
#
# COMPACT_ATOMS: atom_id res chain seq x y z
N MET A 1 16.46 28.33 22.67
CA MET A 1 15.16 27.88 22.12
C MET A 1 14.96 26.45 22.59
N GLN A 2 14.21 26.23 23.68
CA GLN A 2 13.89 24.88 24.15
C GLN A 2 12.74 24.36 23.28
N ILE A 3 13.02 23.35 22.46
CA ILE A 3 11.98 22.61 21.74
C ILE A 3 11.27 21.77 22.80
N ASN A 4 10.09 22.21 23.24
CA ASN A 4 9.23 21.42 24.11
C ASN A 4 8.71 20.25 23.28
N PHE A 5 9.34 19.08 23.44
CA PHE A 5 8.91 17.84 22.82
C PHE A 5 7.67 17.34 23.58
N ASP A 6 6.48 17.65 23.06
CA ASP A 6 5.24 17.12 23.61
C ASP A 6 5.03 15.68 23.14
N LEU A 7 5.41 14.73 24.01
CA LEU A 7 5.26 13.29 23.78
C LEU A 7 3.81 12.88 23.46
N LYS A 8 2.80 13.63 23.93
CA LYS A 8 1.38 13.33 23.61
C LYS A 8 1.06 13.62 22.15
N GLN A 9 1.56 14.73 21.62
CA GLN A 9 1.38 15.10 20.21
C GLN A 9 2.05 14.09 19.26
N TYR A 10 3.15 13.48 19.69
CA TYR A 10 3.81 12.38 18.98
C TYR A 10 3.01 11.07 19.04
N GLN A 11 2.42 10.73 20.18
CA GLN A 11 1.58 9.52 20.30
C GLN A 11 0.31 9.60 19.44
N GLU A 12 -0.26 10.80 19.27
CA GLU A 12 -1.39 11.03 18.35
C GLU A 12 -0.99 10.91 16.87
N LEU A 13 0.24 11.27 16.51
CA LEU A 13 0.74 11.17 15.14
C LEU A 13 1.06 9.71 14.74
N PHE A 14 1.51 8.88 15.69
CA PHE A 14 1.91 7.48 15.47
C PHE A 14 0.79 6.49 15.82
N THR A 15 -0.42 6.74 15.34
CA THR A 15 -1.45 5.70 15.40
C THR A 15 -1.08 4.51 14.51
N LYS A 16 -1.51 3.30 14.88
CA LYS A 16 -1.27 2.07 14.10
C LYS A 16 -1.72 2.24 12.63
N ASP A 17 -2.78 3.01 12.43
CA ASP A 17 -3.36 3.30 11.12
C ASP A 17 -2.41 4.14 10.24
N VAL A 18 -1.81 5.19 10.80
CA VAL A 18 -0.84 6.04 10.11
C VAL A 18 0.43 5.25 9.79
N ILE A 19 0.90 4.41 10.71
CA ILE A 19 2.08 3.56 10.50
C ILE A 19 1.84 2.58 9.34
N CYS A 20 0.72 1.86 9.35
CA CYS A 20 0.38 0.93 8.26
C CYS A 20 0.27 1.65 6.91
N THR A 21 -0.43 2.79 6.87
CA THR A 21 -0.62 3.57 5.64
C THR A 21 0.71 4.11 5.11
N THR A 22 1.62 4.52 6.00
CA THR A 22 2.97 4.98 5.64
C THR A 22 3.81 3.84 5.07
N ILE A 23 3.80 2.67 5.70
CA ILE A 23 4.51 1.47 5.20
C ILE A 23 4.01 1.11 3.80
N ILE A 24 2.68 1.03 3.62
CA ILE A 24 2.07 0.75 2.32
C ILE A 24 2.52 1.78 1.27
N THR A 25 2.49 3.08 1.62
CA THR A 25 2.91 4.16 0.72
C THR A 25 4.36 3.98 0.26
N LEU A 26 5.28 3.73 1.20
CA LEU A 26 6.69 3.56 0.89
C LEU A 26 6.94 2.32 0.03
N CYS A 27 6.27 1.20 0.34
CA CYS A 27 6.36 -0.01 -0.46
C CYS A 27 5.79 0.19 -1.88
N LEU A 28 4.69 0.93 -2.05
CA LEU A 28 4.13 1.24 -3.37
C LEU A 28 5.04 2.16 -4.19
N ILE A 29 5.66 3.17 -3.56
CA ILE A 29 6.66 4.01 -4.23
C ILE A 29 7.86 3.16 -4.69
N ALA A 30 8.36 2.27 -3.83
CA ALA A 30 9.46 1.39 -4.18
C ALA A 30 9.07 0.40 -5.30
N ALA A 31 7.85 -0.13 -5.28
CA ALA A 31 7.31 -0.97 -6.33
C ALA A 31 7.19 -0.22 -7.66
N GLU A 32 6.69 1.02 -7.66
CA GLU A 32 6.60 1.87 -8.86
C GLU A 32 7.96 2.18 -9.47
N ILE A 33 8.96 2.48 -8.63
CA ILE A 33 10.34 2.67 -9.07
C ILE A 33 10.87 1.38 -9.73
N ALA A 34 10.63 0.23 -9.10
CA ALA A 34 11.03 -1.06 -9.68
C ALA A 34 10.26 -1.43 -10.96
N ALA A 35 9.00 -0.98 -11.09
CA ALA A 35 8.16 -1.21 -12.26
C ALA A 35 8.65 -0.39 -13.47
N THR A 36 9.03 0.86 -13.21
CA THR A 36 9.31 1.86 -14.23
C THR A 36 10.78 1.92 -14.62
N PHE A 37 11.72 1.60 -13.72
CA PHE A 37 13.14 1.73 -14.00
C PHE A 37 13.83 0.37 -14.11
N PHE A 38 14.59 0.18 -15.18
CA PHE A 38 15.48 -0.98 -15.29
C PHE A 38 16.81 -0.61 -15.93
N ILE A 39 17.85 -1.36 -15.57
CA ILE A 39 19.20 -1.20 -16.09
C ILE A 39 19.48 -2.37 -17.03
N GLN A 40 19.90 -2.07 -18.25
CA GLN A 40 20.37 -3.06 -19.21
C GLN A 40 21.66 -2.54 -19.84
N GLU A 41 22.72 -3.37 -19.84
CA GLU A 41 23.99 -3.05 -20.50
C GLU A 41 24.58 -1.68 -20.11
N SER A 42 24.52 -1.33 -18.82
CA SER A 42 24.98 -0.03 -18.26
C SER A 42 24.16 1.19 -18.69
N SER A 43 23.05 1.01 -19.41
CA SER A 43 22.11 2.05 -19.78
C SER A 43 20.85 2.00 -18.91
N PHE A 44 20.30 3.17 -18.59
CA PHE A 44 19.10 3.31 -17.78
C PHE A 44 17.87 3.51 -18.67
N TYR A 45 16.85 2.69 -18.47
CA TYR A 45 15.63 2.71 -19.27
C TYR A 45 14.41 2.97 -18.40
N ILE A 46 13.48 3.77 -18.94
CA ILE A 46 12.17 4.03 -18.36
C ILE A 46 11.14 3.21 -19.14
N MET A 47 10.50 2.26 -18.46
CA MET A 47 9.56 1.31 -19.04
C MET A 47 8.15 1.57 -18.52
N ILE A 48 7.39 2.40 -19.24
CA ILE A 48 5.97 2.63 -18.94
C ILE A 48 5.09 1.66 -19.75
N VAL A 49 5.50 1.41 -21.00
CA VAL A 49 4.84 0.47 -21.92
C VAL A 49 5.91 -0.31 -22.66
N TYR A 50 5.85 -1.64 -22.61
CA TYR A 50 6.73 -2.51 -23.39
C TYR A 50 5.91 -3.45 -24.28
N PRO A 51 6.19 -3.53 -25.59
CA PRO A 51 5.47 -4.42 -26.50
C PRO A 51 5.51 -5.87 -26.02
N GLY A 52 4.34 -6.50 -25.84
CA GLY A 52 4.23 -7.87 -25.33
C GLY A 52 4.05 -8.00 -23.80
N PHE A 53 4.09 -6.91 -23.04
CA PHE A 53 3.89 -6.90 -21.58
C PHE A 53 2.66 -6.07 -21.17
N PHE A 54 1.50 -6.35 -21.80
CA PHE A 54 0.23 -5.68 -21.49
C PHE A 54 -0.11 -5.74 -19.99
N TRP A 55 0.09 -6.90 -19.37
CA TRP A 55 -0.17 -7.09 -17.94
C TRP A 55 0.71 -6.23 -17.05
N GLN A 56 1.92 -5.85 -17.48
CA GLN A 56 2.78 -4.97 -16.70
C GLN A 56 2.21 -3.56 -16.60
N THR A 57 1.68 -3.04 -17.72
CA THR A 57 1.02 -1.74 -17.74
C THR A 57 -0.22 -1.75 -16.86
N VAL A 58 -0.97 -2.87 -16.83
CA VAL A 58 -2.10 -3.04 -15.89
C VAL A 58 -1.63 -2.99 -14.44
N VAL A 59 -0.55 -3.71 -14.09
CA VAL A 59 0.03 -3.69 -12.74
C VAL A 59 0.42 -2.27 -12.35
N ILE A 60 1.17 -1.55 -13.20
CA ILE A 60 1.58 -0.16 -12.96
C ILE A 60 0.37 0.74 -12.69
N ILE A 61 -0.68 0.65 -13.50
CA ILE A 61 -1.89 1.48 -13.30
C ILE A 61 -2.58 1.14 -11.96
N LEU A 62 -2.71 -0.15 -11.62
CA LEU A 62 -3.32 -0.55 -10.35
C LEU A 62 -2.53 -0.02 -9.15
N ILE A 63 -1.22 -0.20 -9.14
CA ILE A 63 -0.37 0.24 -8.03
C ILE A 63 -0.32 1.78 -7.97
N PHE A 64 -0.36 2.47 -9.11
CA PHE A 64 -0.39 3.93 -9.18
C PHE A 64 -1.65 4.50 -8.52
N ILE A 65 -2.82 3.96 -8.86
CA ILE A 65 -4.10 4.39 -8.27
C ILE A 65 -4.07 4.20 -6.76
N VAL A 66 -3.60 3.04 -6.31
CA VAL A 66 -3.50 2.74 -4.88
C VAL A 66 -2.47 3.64 -4.19
N MET A 67 -1.34 3.94 -4.84
CA MET A 67 -0.31 4.82 -4.32
C MET A 67 -0.86 6.24 -4.11
N ILE A 68 -1.53 6.81 -5.11
CA ILE A 68 -2.12 8.16 -5.00
C ILE A 68 -3.13 8.21 -3.85
N TYR A 69 -3.97 7.18 -3.71
CA TYR A 69 -4.90 7.06 -2.58
C TYR A 69 -4.17 7.05 -1.22
N ASN A 70 -3.10 6.27 -1.08
CA ASN A 70 -2.35 6.20 0.18
C ASN A 70 -1.55 7.49 0.47
N ILE A 71 -0.98 8.14 -0.55
CA ILE A 71 -0.33 9.46 -0.41
C ILE A 71 -1.34 10.49 0.08
N TYR A 72 -2.56 10.48 -0.48
CA TYR A 72 -3.63 11.37 -0.06
C TYR A 72 -3.98 11.18 1.43
N LEU A 73 -4.07 9.92 1.90
CA LEU A 73 -4.32 9.62 3.31
C LEU A 73 -3.17 10.09 4.22
N VAL A 74 -1.93 9.73 3.90
CA VAL A 74 -0.75 10.16 4.68
C VAL A 74 -0.65 11.68 4.76
N SER A 75 -0.93 12.38 3.65
CA SER A 75 -0.88 13.84 3.62
C SER A 75 -1.91 14.49 4.54
N HIS A 76 -3.11 13.93 4.64
CA HIS A 76 -4.13 14.42 5.57
C HIS A 76 -3.77 14.14 7.04
N ASP A 77 -3.22 12.95 7.30
CA ASP A 77 -2.78 12.57 8.65
C ASP A 77 -1.62 13.46 9.13
N LEU A 78 -0.65 13.76 8.25
CA LEU A 78 0.45 14.68 8.55
C LEU A 78 -0.02 16.12 8.74
N ALA A 79 -1.06 16.55 8.01
CA ALA A 79 -1.65 17.88 8.15
C ALA A 79 -2.56 18.00 9.38
N GLN A 80 -2.74 16.94 10.17
CA GLN A 80 -3.69 16.85 11.28
C GLN A 80 -5.12 17.26 10.86
N ARG A 81 -5.47 17.00 9.59
CA ARG A 81 -6.80 17.30 9.05
C ARG A 81 -7.63 16.04 9.12
N GLU A 82 -8.64 16.04 9.97
CA GLU A 82 -9.60 14.95 9.99
C GLU A 82 -10.35 14.89 8.65
N LEU A 83 -10.27 13.73 8.01
CA LEU A 83 -11.10 13.42 6.85
C LEU A 83 -12.50 13.10 7.36
N GLU A 84 -13.46 14.01 7.13
CA GLU A 84 -14.84 13.88 7.62
C GLU A 84 -15.47 12.52 7.28
N TRP A 85 -15.22 12.00 6.08
CA TRP A 85 -15.72 10.68 5.65
C TRP A 85 -15.07 9.50 6.40
N ARG A 86 -13.84 9.67 6.91
CA ARG A 86 -13.09 8.67 7.68
C ARG A 86 -13.57 8.62 9.13
N THR A 87 -13.92 9.78 9.70
CA THR A 87 -14.42 9.91 11.08
C THR A 87 -15.90 9.53 11.17
N GLN A 88 -16.72 9.98 10.21
CA GLN A 88 -18.17 9.79 10.27
C GLN A 88 -18.66 8.48 9.66
N ASN A 89 -17.91 7.85 8.75
CA ASN A 89 -18.41 6.75 7.94
C ASN A 89 -17.44 5.55 7.87
N LYS A 90 -17.33 4.83 9.00
CA LYS A 90 -16.45 3.66 9.18
C LYS A 90 -16.63 2.58 8.10
N ILE A 91 -17.85 2.42 7.57
CA ILE A 91 -18.15 1.46 6.49
C ILE A 91 -17.48 1.88 5.17
N LYS A 92 -17.56 3.17 4.80
CA LYS A 92 -16.91 3.68 3.58
C LYS A 92 -15.39 3.54 3.65
N LYS A 93 -14.82 3.77 4.84
CA LYS A 93 -13.39 3.50 5.12
C LYS A 93 -13.03 2.05 4.84
N LEU A 94 -13.79 1.11 5.41
CA LEU A 94 -13.56 -0.33 5.21
C LEU A 94 -13.67 -0.71 3.72
N GLN A 95 -14.65 -0.17 3.00
CA GLN A 95 -14.82 -0.40 1.56
C GLN A 95 -13.62 0.10 0.75
N ALA A 96 -13.12 1.30 1.04
CA ALA A 96 -11.95 1.86 0.34
C ALA A 96 -10.69 1.01 0.56
N HIS A 97 -10.43 0.58 1.80
CA HIS A 97 -9.33 -0.35 2.08
C HIS A 97 -9.56 -1.71 1.40
N GLY A 98 -10.79 -2.23 1.36
CA GLY A 98 -11.12 -3.47 0.68
C GLY A 98 -10.85 -3.43 -0.83
N ILE A 99 -11.23 -2.34 -1.51
CA ILE A 99 -10.92 -2.14 -2.94
C ILE A 99 -9.41 -2.08 -3.16
N SER A 100 -8.68 -1.35 -2.32
CA SER A 100 -7.23 -1.28 -2.39
C SER A 100 -6.58 -2.66 -2.23
N VAL A 101 -7.05 -3.49 -1.29
CA VAL A 101 -6.55 -4.86 -1.10
C VAL A 101 -6.75 -5.69 -2.36
N LEU A 102 -7.92 -5.59 -2.99
CA LEU A 102 -8.22 -6.31 -4.23
C LEU A 102 -7.30 -5.89 -5.38
N MET A 103 -6.98 -4.60 -5.49
CA MET A 103 -6.03 -4.13 -6.51
C MET A 103 -4.61 -4.65 -6.24
N ILE A 104 -4.15 -4.61 -4.98
CA ILE A 104 -2.80 -5.05 -4.60
C ILE A 104 -2.65 -6.57 -4.77
N ILE A 105 -3.65 -7.38 -4.40
CA ILE A 105 -3.55 -8.84 -4.55
C ILE A 105 -3.52 -9.27 -6.02
N VAL A 106 -4.31 -8.61 -6.88
CA VAL A 106 -4.27 -8.87 -8.33
C VAL A 106 -2.88 -8.55 -8.87
N ALA A 107 -2.32 -7.39 -8.52
CA ALA A 107 -0.97 -7.00 -8.92
C ALA A 107 0.09 -8.00 -8.41
N ALA A 108 0.03 -8.39 -7.13
CA ALA A 108 0.97 -9.33 -6.52
C ALA A 108 0.94 -10.70 -7.20
N CYS A 109 -0.24 -11.20 -7.53
CA CYS A 109 -0.42 -12.46 -8.24
C CYS A 109 0.20 -12.42 -9.64
N ILE A 110 -0.05 -11.35 -10.41
CA ILE A 110 0.53 -11.17 -11.74
C ILE A 110 2.05 -11.19 -11.64
N GLU A 111 2.64 -10.38 -10.75
CA GLU A 111 4.10 -10.30 -10.56
C GLU A 111 4.72 -11.63 -10.11
N THR A 112 4.01 -12.41 -9.30
CA THR A 112 4.43 -13.76 -8.88
C THR A 112 4.47 -14.72 -10.08
N VAL A 113 3.47 -14.66 -10.97
CA VAL A 113 3.43 -15.48 -12.20
C VAL A 113 4.55 -15.09 -13.17
N TYR A 114 4.81 -13.79 -13.33
CA TYR A 114 5.93 -13.31 -14.13
C TYR A 114 7.27 -13.75 -13.54
N THR A 115 7.43 -13.68 -12.22
CA THR A 115 8.62 -14.23 -11.53
C THR A 115 8.79 -15.72 -11.85
N ALA A 116 7.74 -16.54 -11.73
CA ALA A 116 7.86 -17.96 -12.06
C ALA A 116 8.21 -18.21 -13.54
N THR A 117 7.60 -17.45 -14.46
CA THR A 117 7.78 -17.63 -15.90
C THR A 117 9.19 -17.25 -16.37
N TYR A 118 9.74 -16.16 -15.85
CA TYR A 118 11.06 -15.66 -16.24
C TYR A 118 12.22 -16.27 -15.42
N SER A 119 11.91 -17.11 -14.43
CA SER A 119 12.90 -17.89 -13.65
C SER A 119 13.67 -18.93 -14.48
N GLY A 120 13.30 -19.19 -15.73
CA GLY A 120 14.09 -20.04 -16.63
C GLY A 120 15.12 -19.27 -17.46
N TYR A 121 14.98 -17.95 -17.58
CA TYR A 121 15.71 -17.10 -18.53
C TYR A 121 16.83 -16.28 -17.87
N TYR A 122 17.25 -16.68 -16.67
CA TYR A 122 18.21 -15.95 -15.80
C TYR A 122 19.49 -15.49 -16.50
N PHE A 123 19.99 -16.25 -17.47
CA PHE A 123 21.32 -16.03 -18.03
C PHE A 123 21.40 -14.82 -18.98
N THR A 124 20.28 -14.40 -19.57
CA THR A 124 20.25 -13.32 -20.57
C THR A 124 19.60 -12.03 -20.03
N TYR A 125 18.77 -12.12 -18.99
CA TYR A 125 17.92 -11.00 -18.54
C TYR A 125 17.88 -10.82 -17.01
N TYR A 126 19.03 -10.94 -16.32
CA TYR A 126 19.11 -10.90 -14.85
C TYR A 126 18.43 -9.65 -14.23
N ALA A 127 18.68 -8.46 -14.78
CA ALA A 127 18.08 -7.21 -14.30
C ALA A 127 16.55 -7.16 -14.52
N PHE A 128 16.07 -7.75 -15.62
CA PHE A 128 14.65 -7.81 -15.94
C PHE A 128 13.91 -8.77 -14.99
N PHE A 129 14.54 -9.90 -14.67
CA PHE A 129 14.00 -10.87 -13.72
C PHE A 129 13.98 -10.33 -12.28
N GLY A 130 15.06 -9.67 -11.84
CA GLY A 130 15.17 -9.10 -10.50
C GLY A 130 14.06 -8.10 -10.19
N ARG A 131 13.58 -7.34 -11.20
CA ARG A 131 12.47 -6.39 -11.01
C ARG A 131 11.18 -7.08 -10.54
N PHE A 132 10.82 -8.22 -11.13
CA PHE A 132 9.55 -8.90 -10.82
C PHE A 132 9.58 -9.46 -9.39
N ILE A 133 10.75 -9.92 -8.93
CA ILE A 133 10.92 -10.33 -7.53
C ILE A 133 10.70 -9.12 -6.61
N VAL A 134 11.40 -8.01 -6.87
CA VAL A 134 11.33 -6.82 -6.02
C VAL A 134 9.88 -6.31 -5.95
N MET A 135 9.19 -6.27 -7.09
CA MET A 135 7.78 -5.91 -7.17
C MET A 135 6.91 -6.87 -6.36
N ALA A 136 7.06 -8.19 -6.56
CA ALA A 136 6.30 -9.19 -5.83
C ALA A 136 6.48 -9.06 -4.32
N VAL A 137 7.73 -8.87 -3.84
CA VAL A 137 8.03 -8.69 -2.41
C VAL A 137 7.32 -7.45 -1.85
N PHE A 138 7.42 -6.30 -2.53
CA PHE A 138 6.75 -5.09 -2.05
C PHE A 138 5.23 -5.20 -2.08
N LEU A 139 4.65 -5.78 -3.14
CA LEU A 139 3.20 -5.95 -3.25
C LEU A 139 2.64 -6.93 -2.22
N TRP A 140 3.33 -8.04 -1.95
CA TRP A 140 2.96 -8.95 -0.86
C TRP A 140 3.09 -8.28 0.51
N THR A 141 4.12 -7.46 0.72
CA THR A 141 4.28 -6.66 1.95
C THR A 141 3.13 -5.67 2.12
N CYS A 142 2.74 -4.95 1.06
CA CYS A 142 1.58 -4.08 1.04
C CYS A 142 0.29 -4.85 1.37
N PHE A 143 0.08 -6.00 0.74
CA PHE A 143 -1.10 -6.83 0.94
C PHE A 143 -1.23 -7.26 2.41
N ILE A 144 -0.17 -7.84 2.99
CA ILE A 144 -0.17 -8.28 4.39
C ILE A 144 -0.42 -7.11 5.33
N THR A 145 0.26 -5.97 5.09
CA THR A 145 0.09 -4.77 5.92
C THR A 145 -1.34 -4.24 5.87
N GLN A 146 -1.96 -4.27 4.68
CA GLN A 146 -3.32 -3.78 4.51
C GLN A 146 -4.37 -4.72 5.10
N ILE A 147 -4.15 -6.04 5.05
CA ILE A 147 -4.97 -7.01 5.79
C ILE A 147 -4.87 -6.76 7.30
N ALA A 148 -3.66 -6.55 7.84
CA ALA A 148 -3.48 -6.23 9.25
C ALA A 148 -4.24 -4.95 9.65
N GLN A 149 -4.15 -3.91 8.81
CA GLN A 149 -4.87 -2.65 8.99
C GLN A 149 -6.39 -2.85 9.03
N ILE A 150 -6.96 -3.65 8.11
CA ILE A 150 -8.39 -3.98 8.08
C ILE A 150 -8.80 -4.77 9.34
N VAL A 151 -8.01 -5.75 9.76
CA VAL A 151 -8.30 -6.54 10.98
C VAL A 151 -8.33 -5.64 12.21
N PHE A 152 -7.36 -4.74 12.36
CA PHE A 152 -7.35 -3.78 13.46
C PHE A 152 -8.58 -2.87 13.45
N MET A 153 -8.99 -2.37 12.28
CA MET A 153 -10.23 -1.59 12.15
C MET A 153 -11.47 -2.40 12.53
N GLY A 154 -11.55 -3.67 12.11
CA GLY A 154 -12.66 -4.55 12.42
C GLY A 154 -12.79 -4.85 13.92
N ILE A 155 -11.68 -5.05 14.62
CA ILE A 155 -11.66 -5.24 16.07
C ILE A 155 -12.13 -3.97 16.78
N SER A 156 -11.60 -2.80 16.40
CA SER A 156 -12.03 -1.51 16.97
C SER A 156 -13.50 -1.20 16.70
N PHE A 157 -14.07 -1.69 15.59
CA PHE A 157 -15.50 -1.57 15.29
C PHE A 157 -16.35 -2.39 16.26
N LYS A 158 -15.99 -3.66 16.51
CA LYS A 158 -16.75 -4.54 17.43
C LYS A 158 -16.78 -4.02 18.86
N ILE A 159 -15.66 -3.47 19.37
CA ILE A 159 -15.57 -2.95 20.74
C ILE A 159 -16.53 -1.77 20.95
N ASN A 160 -16.55 -0.80 20.04
CA ASN A 160 -17.42 0.38 20.14
C ASN A 160 -18.91 0.03 20.09
N VAL A 161 -19.30 -0.96 19.26
CA VAL A 161 -20.70 -1.41 19.19
C VAL A 161 -21.14 -2.06 20.51
N GLY A 162 -20.24 -2.79 21.17
CA GLY A 162 -20.53 -3.40 22.48
C GLY A 162 -20.79 -2.37 23.59
N GLU A 163 -20.01 -1.28 23.63
CA GLU A 163 -20.18 -0.20 24.62
C GLU A 163 -21.46 0.61 24.39
N THR A 164 -21.84 0.88 23.14
CA THR A 164 -23.10 1.59 22.83
C THR A 164 -24.33 0.80 23.25
N VAL A 165 -24.32 -0.53 23.08
CA VAL A 165 -25.46 -1.39 23.47
C VAL A 165 -25.59 -1.49 25.00
N GLN A 166 -24.48 -1.45 25.75
CA GLN A 166 -24.50 -1.47 27.21
C GLN A 166 -25.00 -0.15 27.83
N ASN A 167 -24.67 1.00 27.24
CA ASN A 167 -25.13 2.30 27.76
C ASN A 167 -26.62 2.60 27.46
N GLU A 168 -27.23 1.95 26.47
CA GLU A 168 -28.67 2.08 26.20
C GLU A 168 -29.54 1.13 27.04
N SER A 169 -28.92 0.18 27.76
CA SER A 169 -29.61 -0.82 28.59
C SER A 169 -29.45 -0.59 30.11
N ALA A 170 -28.80 0.51 30.51
CA ALA A 170 -28.69 1.00 31.88
C ALA A 170 -29.59 2.22 32.11
#